data_AF-A0A2K8UFD6-F1
#
_entry.id   AF-A0A2K8UFD6-F1
#
_cell.length_a   1.000
_cell.length_b   1.000
_cell.length_c   1.000
_cell.angle_alpha   90.00
_cell.angle_beta   90.00
_cell.angle_gamma   90.00
#
_symmetry.space_group_name_H-M   'P 1'
#
loop_
_entity.id
_entity.type
_entity.pdbx_description
1 polymer ?
#
loop_
_entity_poly.entity_id
_entity_poly.type
_entity_poly.pdbx_seq_one_letter_code
_entity_poly.pdbx_strand_id
1 'polypeptide(L)'
;MGMFDSLYIEIDGKDTQVQTKRFDCCLASYHLGDCIDGATPGVRAYFDELDIDQAGRLVYGRADDAARSLTLFVVVVQGVFAEYCLDEGRLEPQAIKERIRQLRERWADSTRVIDFLVGVVMKKQQTIASLNSRIAHAASAIASARRLRAGEDLKERFGLPREADERLTRGDDPLDVVEWALGEARSRWGFCSGRGATADPLEDYRL
;
A
#
# COMPACT_ATOMS: atom_id res chain seq x y z
N MET A 1 8.16 2.45 -26.05
CA MET A 1 7.60 2.76 -24.72
C MET A 1 8.55 2.19 -23.69
N GLY A 2 9.08 3.00 -22.78
CA GLY A 2 9.98 2.52 -21.71
C GLY A 2 9.16 1.97 -20.54
N MET A 3 9.64 0.89 -19.92
CA MET A 3 9.06 0.36 -18.68
C MET A 3 9.58 1.18 -17.50
N PHE A 4 8.70 1.61 -16.60
CA PHE A 4 9.06 2.48 -15.47
C PHE A 4 8.49 1.91 -14.17
N ASP A 5 9.27 1.98 -13.12
CA ASP A 5 8.82 1.64 -11.77
C ASP A 5 8.11 2.84 -11.16
N SER A 6 7.07 2.57 -10.35
CA SER A 6 6.19 3.58 -9.80
C SER A 6 6.33 3.69 -8.30
N LEU A 7 6.38 4.92 -7.79
CA LEU A 7 6.32 5.23 -6.37
C LEU A 7 4.97 5.87 -6.05
N TYR A 8 4.33 5.40 -4.99
CA TYR A 8 3.12 6.00 -4.44
C TYR A 8 3.51 6.98 -3.33
N ILE A 9 3.19 8.26 -3.55
CA ILE A 9 3.49 9.35 -2.63
C ILE A 9 2.26 10.22 -2.42
N GLU A 10 2.17 10.86 -1.26
CA GLU A 10 1.08 11.79 -0.97
C GLU A 10 1.42 13.18 -1.51
N ILE A 11 0.55 13.70 -2.39
CA ILE A 11 0.58 15.09 -2.87
C ILE A 11 -0.79 15.69 -2.57
N ASP A 12 -0.81 16.80 -1.82
CA ASP A 12 -2.04 17.51 -1.45
C ASP A 12 -3.13 16.59 -0.83
N GLY A 13 -2.72 15.63 0.00
CA GLY A 13 -3.63 14.68 0.67
C GLY A 13 -4.10 13.52 -0.21
N LYS A 14 -3.56 13.38 -1.44
CA LYS A 14 -3.91 12.33 -2.39
C LYS A 14 -2.71 11.43 -2.68
N ASP A 15 -2.95 10.13 -2.61
CA ASP A 15 -1.97 9.15 -3.03
C ASP A 15 -1.80 9.20 -4.55
N THR A 16 -0.57 9.49 -4.99
CA THR A 16 -0.24 9.84 -6.36
C THR A 16 0.88 8.95 -6.86
N GLN A 17 0.67 8.34 -8.03
CA GLN A 17 1.64 7.48 -8.68
C GLN A 17 2.66 8.32 -9.48
N VAL A 18 3.92 8.28 -9.04
CA VAL A 18 5.05 8.91 -9.72
C VAL A 18 5.88 7.85 -10.43
N GLN A 19 6.02 7.96 -11.75
CA GLN A 19 6.87 7.07 -12.54
C GLN A 19 8.34 7.50 -12.46
N THR A 20 9.21 6.57 -12.12
CA THR A 20 10.65 6.78 -12.02
C THR A 20 11.39 5.93 -13.06
N LYS A 21 12.46 6.50 -13.63
CA LYS A 21 13.33 5.79 -14.59
C LYS A 21 14.54 5.13 -13.96
N ARG A 22 14.56 4.99 -12.62
CA ARG A 22 15.80 4.81 -11.86
C ARG A 22 16.11 3.37 -11.48
N PHE A 23 15.11 2.50 -11.45
CA PHE A 23 15.25 1.12 -11.00
C PHE A 23 15.16 0.17 -12.19
N ASP A 24 15.40 -1.13 -11.97
CA ASP A 24 15.62 -2.15 -13.00
C ASP A 24 14.38 -2.47 -13.87
N CYS A 25 13.40 -1.55 -13.92
CA CYS A 25 12.29 -1.51 -14.87
C CYS A 25 11.41 -2.75 -14.76
N CYS A 26 11.06 -3.10 -13.52
CA CYS A 26 10.26 -4.28 -13.18
C CYS A 26 8.74 -4.04 -13.28
N LEU A 27 8.30 -2.83 -13.68
CA LEU A 27 6.89 -2.39 -13.65
C LEU A 27 6.28 -2.48 -12.25
N ALA A 28 7.13 -2.36 -11.23
CA ALA A 28 6.70 -2.52 -9.85
C ALA A 28 6.10 -1.21 -9.31
N SER A 29 5.24 -1.37 -8.31
CA SER A 29 4.56 -0.28 -7.61
C SER A 29 4.95 -0.33 -6.14
N TYR A 30 5.62 0.72 -5.67
CA TYR A 30 6.19 0.76 -4.32
C TYR A 30 5.53 1.84 -3.47
N HIS A 31 5.19 1.48 -2.24
CA HIS A 31 4.79 2.39 -1.18
C HIS A 31 5.93 2.53 -0.17
N LEU A 32 5.79 3.51 0.73
CA LEU A 32 6.71 3.68 1.85
C LEU A 32 6.83 2.37 2.66
N GLY A 33 8.07 1.92 2.84
CA GLY A 33 8.42 0.66 3.52
C GLY A 33 8.46 -0.57 2.61
N ASP A 34 8.24 -0.43 1.31
CA ASP A 34 8.42 -1.53 0.36
C ASP A 34 9.89 -1.70 -0.03
N CYS A 35 10.28 -2.96 -0.25
CA CYS A 35 11.58 -3.29 -0.84
C CYS A 35 11.53 -3.01 -2.35
N ILE A 36 12.46 -2.18 -2.81
CA ILE A 36 12.64 -1.86 -4.22
C ILE A 36 13.58 -2.89 -4.83
N ASP A 37 13.10 -3.57 -5.87
CA ASP A 37 13.89 -4.55 -6.59
C ASP A 37 14.99 -3.86 -7.43
N GLY A 38 16.16 -4.48 -7.52
CA GLY A 38 17.33 -3.88 -8.18
C GLY A 38 17.98 -2.69 -7.44
N ALA A 39 17.43 -2.25 -6.30
CA ALA A 39 18.02 -1.15 -5.54
C ALA A 39 19.36 -1.55 -4.89
N THR A 40 20.41 -0.76 -5.14
CA THR A 40 21.72 -0.98 -4.55
C THR A 40 21.69 -0.80 -3.02
N PRO A 41 22.42 -1.62 -2.23
CA PRO A 41 22.50 -1.46 -0.79
C PRO A 41 23.09 -0.10 -0.36
N GLY A 42 22.83 0.26 0.90
CA GLY A 42 23.22 1.53 1.51
C GLY A 42 22.14 2.62 1.44
N VAL A 43 22.54 3.86 1.73
CA VAL A 43 21.65 5.04 1.75
C VAL A 43 21.79 5.80 0.43
N ARG A 44 20.68 5.88 -0.30
CA ARG A 44 20.57 6.60 -1.57
C ARG A 44 19.48 7.65 -1.46
N ALA A 45 19.74 8.83 -1.98
CA ALA A 45 18.73 9.86 -2.17
C ALA A 45 18.74 10.26 -3.64
N TYR A 46 17.56 10.25 -4.24
CA TYR A 46 17.30 10.63 -5.62
C TYR A 46 16.41 11.85 -5.64
N PHE A 47 16.37 12.52 -6.79
CA PHE A 47 15.39 13.58 -7.02
C PHE A 47 14.75 13.42 -8.40
N ASP A 48 13.55 13.96 -8.53
CA ASP A 48 12.85 14.16 -9.79
C ASP A 48 12.08 15.48 -9.77
N GLU A 49 11.84 16.04 -10.95
CA GLU A 49 11.03 17.24 -11.13
C GLU A 49 9.63 16.82 -11.57
N LEU A 50 8.62 17.30 -10.84
CA LEU A 50 7.21 17.00 -11.11
C LEU A 50 6.51 18.28 -11.56
N ASP A 51 5.73 18.20 -12.62
CA ASP A 51 4.82 19.27 -13.03
C ASP A 51 3.38 18.81 -12.79
N ILE A 52 2.55 19.71 -12.26
CA ILE A 52 1.15 19.46 -11.89
C ILE A 52 0.25 20.42 -12.67
N ASP A 53 -0.80 19.89 -13.30
CA ASP A 53 -1.81 20.68 -14.01
C ASP A 53 -2.79 21.40 -13.04
N GLN A 54 -3.68 22.23 -13.59
CA GLN A 54 -4.70 22.93 -12.79
C GLN A 54 -5.70 21.98 -12.09
N ALA A 55 -5.80 20.73 -12.54
CA ALA A 55 -6.66 19.70 -11.95
C ALA A 55 -5.95 18.89 -10.84
N GLY A 56 -4.68 19.19 -10.56
CA GLY A 56 -3.88 18.47 -9.57
C GLY A 56 -3.33 17.13 -10.08
N ARG A 57 -3.25 16.93 -11.40
CA ARG A 57 -2.71 15.72 -12.02
C ARG A 57 -1.26 15.94 -12.45
N LEU A 58 -0.45 14.89 -12.32
CA LEU A 58 0.93 14.88 -12.81
C LEU A 58 0.97 14.95 -14.33
N VAL A 59 1.77 15.87 -14.85
CA VAL A 59 2.06 16.02 -16.27
C VAL A 59 3.52 15.66 -16.50
N TYR A 60 3.76 14.70 -17.39
CA TYR A 60 5.11 14.26 -17.71
C TYR A 60 5.66 15.03 -18.90
N GLY A 61 6.79 15.72 -18.68
CA GLY A 61 7.44 16.58 -19.67
C GLY A 61 7.21 18.07 -19.39
N ARG A 62 8.07 18.94 -19.95
CA ARG A 62 7.89 20.40 -19.85
C ARG A 62 6.67 20.81 -20.66
N ALA A 63 5.51 20.79 -20.02
CA ALA A 63 4.26 21.23 -20.61
C ALA A 63 4.02 22.70 -20.23
N ASP A 64 3.61 23.51 -21.21
CA ASP A 64 3.19 24.90 -20.99
C ASP A 64 1.95 25.00 -20.08
N ASP A 65 1.25 23.88 -19.87
CA ASP A 65 0.07 23.74 -19.02
C ASP A 65 0.38 23.44 -17.54
N ALA A 66 1.66 23.41 -17.15
CA ALA A 66 2.06 23.20 -15.77
C ALA A 66 1.61 24.39 -14.89
N ALA A 67 0.68 24.14 -13.98
CA ALA A 67 0.20 25.14 -13.02
C ALA A 67 1.14 25.29 -11.82
N ARG A 68 1.83 24.20 -11.45
CA ARG A 68 2.78 24.14 -10.33
C ARG A 68 3.88 23.14 -10.64
N SER A 69 5.10 23.47 -10.26
CA SER A 69 6.23 22.53 -10.31
C SER A 69 6.67 22.19 -8.89
N LEU A 70 7.08 20.94 -8.68
CA LEU A 70 7.63 20.43 -7.42
C LEU A 70 8.95 19.73 -7.69
N THR A 71 9.84 19.75 -6.71
CA THR A 71 11.02 18.89 -6.69
C THR A 71 10.80 17.79 -5.66
N LEU A 72 10.65 16.56 -6.14
CA LEU A 72 10.53 15.36 -5.32
C LEU A 72 11.92 14.83 -4.97
N PHE A 73 12.12 14.50 -3.70
CA PHE A 73 13.26 13.73 -3.22
C PHE A 73 12.79 12.38 -2.69
N VAL A 74 13.49 11.32 -3.04
CA VAL A 74 13.19 9.94 -2.61
C VAL A 74 14.41 9.36 -1.95
N VAL A 75 14.24 8.82 -0.74
CA VAL A 75 15.30 8.14 0.01
C VAL A 75 15.05 6.64 0.02
N VAL A 76 16.08 5.89 -0.37
CA VAL A 76 16.12 4.43 -0.33
C VAL A 76 17.23 4.01 0.63
N VAL A 77 16.90 3.14 1.58
CA VAL A 77 17.79 2.68 2.63
C VAL A 77 17.86 1.17 2.60
N GLN A 78 19.03 0.63 2.29
CA GLN A 78 19.24 -0.83 2.16
C GLN A 78 18.22 -1.49 1.22
N GLY A 79 17.88 -0.78 0.13
CA GLY A 79 16.88 -1.23 -0.85
C GLY A 79 15.42 -1.02 -0.43
N VAL A 80 15.13 -0.40 0.72
CA VAL A 80 13.75 -0.10 1.17
C VAL A 80 13.40 1.36 0.89
N PHE A 81 12.22 1.62 0.33
CA PHE A 81 11.69 2.98 0.17
C PHE A 81 11.40 3.59 1.55
N ALA A 82 12.25 4.52 2.00
CA ALA A 82 12.30 4.94 3.41
C ALA A 82 11.61 6.28 3.69
N GLU A 83 11.79 7.26 2.82
CA GLU A 83 11.27 8.62 3.00
C GLU A 83 11.13 9.29 1.63
N TYR A 84 10.19 10.22 1.53
CA TYR A 84 10.16 11.19 0.44
C TYR A 84 9.87 12.58 0.98
N CYS A 85 10.35 13.59 0.24
CA CYS A 85 10.13 15.01 0.54
C CYS A 85 9.72 15.73 -0.74
N LEU A 86 8.83 16.72 -0.61
CA LEU A 86 8.43 17.59 -1.70
C LEU A 86 8.84 19.02 -1.35
N ASP A 87 9.62 19.65 -2.22
CA ASP A 87 9.97 21.06 -2.12
C ASP A 87 9.30 21.81 -3.30
N GLU A 88 8.79 23.02 -3.05
CA GLU A 88 8.08 23.81 -4.06
C GLU A 88 9.02 24.34 -5.15
N GLY A 89 8.53 24.33 -6.38
CA GLY A 89 9.25 24.81 -7.56
C GLY A 89 10.33 23.86 -8.05
N ARG A 90 11.04 24.31 -9.09
CA ARG A 90 12.22 23.64 -9.61
C ARG A 90 13.45 24.20 -8.88
N LEU A 91 14.06 23.37 -8.05
CA LEU A 91 15.21 23.79 -7.26
C LEU A 91 16.45 23.94 -8.13
N GLU A 92 17.28 24.93 -7.78
CA GLU A 92 18.58 25.10 -8.42
C GLU A 92 19.50 23.89 -8.11
N PRO A 93 20.42 23.52 -9.03
CA PRO A 93 21.27 22.34 -8.85
C PRO A 93 22.05 22.30 -7.54
N GLN A 94 22.45 23.45 -6.99
CA GLN A 94 23.13 23.51 -5.70
C GLN A 94 22.19 23.21 -4.53
N ALA A 95 20.95 23.70 -4.58
CA ALA A 95 19.94 23.39 -3.57
C ALA A 95 19.59 21.89 -3.59
N ILE A 96 19.46 21.30 -4.78
CA ILE A 96 19.24 19.85 -4.96
C ILE A 96 20.40 19.05 -4.33
N LYS A 97 21.65 19.40 -4.64
CA LYS A 97 22.83 18.72 -4.10
C LYS A 97 22.87 18.79 -2.57
N GLU A 98 22.62 19.96 -2.02
CA GLU A 98 22.61 20.19 -0.58
C GLU A 98 21.49 19.39 0.10
N ARG A 99 20.30 19.37 -0.51
CA ARG A 99 19.16 18.59 -0.02
C ARG A 99 19.45 17.08 -0.01
N ILE A 100 20.04 16.56 -1.09
CA ILE A 100 20.48 15.16 -1.18
C ILE A 100 21.51 14.85 -0.10
N ARG A 101 22.49 15.75 0.12
CA ARG A 101 23.52 15.59 1.16
C ARG A 101 22.87 15.47 2.54
N GLN A 102 21.97 16.40 2.88
CA GLN A 102 21.25 16.41 4.16
C GLN A 102 20.43 15.14 4.38
N LEU A 103 19.71 14.67 3.35
CA LEU A 103 18.93 13.44 3.43
C LEU A 103 19.83 12.22 3.66
N ARG A 104 20.98 12.14 2.96
CA ARG A 104 21.93 11.05 3.15
C ARG A 104 22.57 11.07 4.53
N GLU A 105 22.93 12.24 5.05
CA GLU A 105 23.50 12.39 6.40
C GLU A 105 22.50 12.00 7.48
N ARG A 106 21.23 12.43 7.34
CA ARG A 106 20.16 12.06 8.26
C ARG A 106 19.98 10.54 8.36
N TRP A 107 20.08 9.85 7.23
CA TRP A 107 19.92 8.40 7.14
C TRP A 107 21.24 7.62 7.29
N ALA A 108 22.38 8.30 7.47
CA ALA A 108 23.66 7.65 7.73
C ALA A 108 23.75 7.11 9.17
N ASP A 109 22.90 7.57 10.08
CA ASP A 109 22.77 7.04 11.43
C ASP A 109 22.25 5.60 11.40
N SER A 110 23.11 4.65 11.78
CA SER A 110 22.79 3.23 11.78
C SER A 110 21.66 2.87 12.76
N THR A 111 21.53 3.57 13.89
CA THR A 111 20.43 3.33 14.83
C THR A 111 19.10 3.70 14.19
N ARG A 112 19.03 4.87 13.54
CA ARG A 112 17.83 5.30 12.79
C ARG A 112 17.46 4.29 11.71
N VAL A 113 18.44 3.79 10.97
CA VAL A 113 18.21 2.78 9.91
C VAL A 113 17.65 1.49 10.51
N ILE A 114 18.23 0.98 11.60
CA ILE A 114 17.78 -0.25 12.25
C ILE A 114 16.36 -0.08 12.79
N ASP A 115 16.10 1.01 13.52
CA ASP A 115 14.78 1.28 14.10
C ASP A 115 13.69 1.37 13.02
N PHE A 116 14.01 2.06 11.90
CA PHE A 116 13.13 2.12 10.74
C PHE A 116 12.85 0.73 10.16
N LEU A 117 13.88 -0.07 9.89
CA LEU A 117 13.73 -1.40 9.30
C LEU A 117 12.94 -2.35 10.22
N VAL A 118 13.19 -2.31 11.53
CA VAL A 118 12.42 -3.06 12.53
C VAL A 118 10.96 -2.63 12.49
N GLY A 119 10.68 -1.33 12.46
CA GLY A 119 9.32 -0.81 12.36
C GLY A 119 8.59 -1.27 11.09
N VAL A 120 9.28 -1.27 9.94
CA VAL A 120 8.75 -1.80 8.67
C VAL A 120 8.43 -3.29 8.79
N VAL A 121 9.36 -4.11 9.31
CA VAL A 121 9.16 -5.54 9.48
C VAL A 121 7.97 -5.84 10.40
N MET A 122 7.88 -5.15 11.54
CA MET A 122 6.76 -5.31 12.47
C MET A 122 5.41 -4.97 11.80
N LYS A 123 5.34 -3.87 11.04
CA LYS A 123 4.12 -3.48 10.32
C LYS A 123 3.73 -4.50 9.24
N LYS A 124 4.70 -5.07 8.53
CA LYS A 124 4.46 -6.12 7.53
C LYS A 124 4.01 -7.42 8.20
N GLN A 125 4.61 -7.82 9.32
CA GLN A 125 4.17 -8.98 10.11
C GLN A 125 2.75 -8.83 10.63
N GLN A 126 2.38 -7.64 11.13
CA GLN A 126 1.01 -7.35 11.55
C GLN A 126 0.03 -7.45 10.37
N THR A 127 0.39 -6.91 9.21
CA THR A 127 -0.40 -7.04 7.98
C THR A 127 -0.59 -8.52 7.59
N ILE A 128 0.48 -9.32 7.61
CA ILE A 128 0.41 -10.76 7.30
C ILE A 128 -0.49 -11.50 8.30
N ALA A 129 -0.35 -11.23 9.60
CA ALA A 129 -1.20 -11.84 10.62
C ALA A 129 -2.68 -11.50 10.40
N SER A 130 -2.98 -10.25 10.07
CA SER A 130 -4.34 -9.80 9.72
C SER A 130 -4.88 -10.51 8.48
N LEU A 131 -4.08 -10.58 7.40
CA LEU A 131 -4.48 -11.28 6.17
C LEU A 131 -4.71 -12.77 6.41
N ASN A 132 -3.84 -13.43 7.18
CA ASN A 132 -4.00 -14.84 7.53
C ASN A 132 -5.27 -15.09 8.34
N SER A 133 -5.60 -14.19 9.28
CA SER A 133 -6.87 -14.25 10.00
C SER A 133 -8.06 -14.13 9.05
N ARG A 134 -8.03 -13.18 8.09
CA ARG A 134 -9.09 -13.02 7.07
C ARG A 134 -9.26 -14.27 6.21
N ILE A 135 -8.15 -14.86 5.75
CA ILE A 135 -8.18 -16.10 4.97
C ILE A 135 -8.78 -17.24 5.79
N ALA A 136 -8.41 -17.37 7.06
CA ALA A 136 -8.97 -18.40 7.94
C ALA A 136 -10.48 -18.22 8.17
N HIS A 137 -10.95 -16.98 8.33
CA HIS A 137 -12.38 -16.68 8.44
C HIS A 137 -13.14 -17.04 7.16
N ALA A 138 -12.64 -16.63 5.99
CA ALA A 138 -13.25 -16.97 4.70
C ALA A 138 -13.26 -18.49 4.45
N ALA A 139 -12.16 -19.18 4.74
CA ALA A 139 -12.07 -20.64 4.61
C ALA A 139 -13.07 -21.37 5.53
N SER A 140 -13.26 -20.87 6.76
CA SER A 140 -14.29 -21.39 7.67
C SER A 140 -15.70 -21.19 7.10
N ALA A 141 -16.03 -19.99 6.62
CA ALA A 141 -17.35 -19.71 6.04
C ALA A 141 -17.64 -20.60 4.82
N ILE A 142 -16.66 -20.80 3.94
CA ILE A 142 -16.76 -21.70 2.78
C ILE A 142 -17.00 -23.15 3.24
N ALA A 143 -16.29 -23.61 4.28
CA ALA A 143 -16.47 -24.95 4.81
C ALA A 143 -17.88 -25.14 5.40
N SER A 144 -18.38 -24.17 6.17
CA SER A 144 -19.73 -24.19 6.74
C SER A 144 -20.80 -24.17 5.66
N ALA A 145 -20.66 -23.34 4.62
CA ALA A 145 -21.59 -23.32 3.50
C ALA A 145 -21.64 -24.67 2.74
N ARG A 146 -20.48 -25.33 2.56
CA ARG A 146 -20.42 -26.67 1.96
C ARG A 146 -21.14 -27.72 2.82
N ARG A 147 -20.98 -27.67 4.13
CA ARG A 147 -21.67 -28.57 5.08
C ARG A 147 -23.18 -28.39 5.03
N LEU A 148 -23.68 -27.15 5.06
CA LEU A 148 -25.11 -26.87 4.90
C LEU A 148 -25.66 -27.38 3.56
N ARG A 149 -24.91 -27.19 2.46
CA ARG A 149 -25.30 -27.70 1.15
C ARG A 149 -25.35 -29.24 1.11
N ALA A 150 -24.52 -29.91 1.90
CA ALA A 150 -24.55 -31.36 2.08
C ALA A 150 -25.67 -31.85 3.04
N GLY A 151 -26.44 -30.92 3.61
CA GLY A 151 -27.52 -31.23 4.55
C GLY A 151 -27.06 -31.47 6.00
N GLU A 152 -25.82 -31.11 6.33
CA GLU A 152 -25.29 -31.19 7.69
C GLU A 152 -25.74 -29.99 8.54
N ASP A 153 -26.00 -30.23 9.83
CA ASP A 153 -26.25 -29.15 10.79
C ASP A 153 -24.92 -28.51 11.23
N LEU A 154 -24.88 -27.19 11.29
CA LEU A 154 -23.72 -26.40 11.75
C LEU A 154 -23.67 -26.24 13.27
N LYS A 155 -24.71 -26.70 14.00
CA LYS A 155 -24.73 -26.68 15.47
C LYS A 155 -23.72 -27.67 16.05
N GLU A 156 -22.48 -27.24 16.22
CA GLU A 156 -21.51 -28.00 17.01
C GLU A 156 -21.88 -27.96 18.49
N ARG A 157 -21.90 -29.15 19.11
CA ARG A 157 -22.37 -29.41 20.49
C ARG A 157 -21.54 -28.72 21.59
N PHE A 158 -20.40 -28.10 21.25
CA PHE A 158 -19.46 -27.47 22.19
C PHE A 158 -18.81 -26.17 21.67
N GLY A 159 -19.25 -25.63 20.53
CA GLY A 159 -18.71 -24.39 19.96
C GLY A 159 -19.63 -23.19 20.23
N LEU A 160 -19.05 -22.04 20.57
CA LEU A 160 -19.79 -20.78 20.42
C LEU A 160 -20.10 -20.61 18.92
N PRO A 161 -21.37 -20.35 18.54
CA PRO A 161 -21.72 -20.15 17.15
C PRO A 161 -20.89 -19.00 16.59
N ARG A 162 -20.17 -19.26 15.49
CA ARG A 162 -19.48 -18.19 14.77
C ARG A 162 -20.56 -17.39 14.04
N GLU A 163 -20.43 -16.07 14.03
CA GLU A 163 -21.40 -15.19 13.37
C GLU A 163 -21.59 -15.54 11.88
N ALA A 164 -20.55 -16.04 11.20
CA ALA A 164 -20.67 -16.62 9.86
C ALA A 164 -21.65 -17.82 9.79
N ASP A 165 -21.60 -18.73 10.76
CA ASP A 165 -22.47 -19.92 10.82
C ASP A 165 -23.91 -19.51 11.12
N GLU A 166 -24.12 -18.49 11.95
CA GLU A 166 -25.45 -17.94 12.23
C GLU A 166 -26.08 -17.31 10.99
N ARG A 167 -25.30 -16.52 10.24
CA ARG A 167 -25.75 -15.89 8.98
C ARG A 167 -26.10 -16.94 7.93
N LEU A 168 -25.25 -17.94 7.76
CA LEU A 168 -25.53 -19.06 6.85
C LEU A 168 -26.75 -19.87 7.27
N THR A 169 -26.93 -20.13 8.57
CA THR A 169 -28.13 -20.83 9.09
C THR A 169 -29.41 -20.01 8.94
N ARG A 170 -29.31 -18.67 8.96
CA ARG A 170 -30.40 -17.74 8.65
C ARG A 170 -30.79 -17.75 7.17
N GLY A 171 -29.94 -18.30 6.30
CA GLY A 171 -30.15 -18.37 4.87
C GLY A 171 -29.49 -17.23 4.08
N ASP A 172 -28.56 -16.48 4.68
CA ASP A 172 -27.76 -15.50 3.94
C ASP A 172 -26.96 -16.20 2.82
N ASP A 173 -26.76 -15.51 1.70
CA ASP A 173 -25.99 -16.06 0.58
C ASP A 173 -24.53 -16.33 0.99
N PRO A 174 -23.97 -17.51 0.67
CA PRO A 174 -22.59 -17.83 1.04
C PRO A 174 -21.53 -16.84 0.51
N LEU A 175 -21.72 -16.23 -0.66
CA LEU A 175 -20.79 -15.23 -1.19
C LEU A 175 -20.86 -13.95 -0.36
N ASP A 176 -22.04 -13.51 0.04
CA ASP A 176 -22.23 -12.33 0.90
C ASP A 176 -21.60 -12.55 2.29
N VAL A 177 -21.71 -13.76 2.83
CA VAL A 177 -21.07 -14.10 4.12
C VAL A 177 -19.54 -14.14 4.00
N VAL A 178 -19.00 -14.64 2.88
CA VAL A 178 -17.55 -14.61 2.62
C VAL A 178 -17.07 -13.17 2.43
N GLU A 179 -17.80 -12.35 1.68
CA GLU A 179 -17.48 -10.94 1.49
C GLU A 179 -17.43 -10.18 2.81
N TRP A 180 -18.44 -10.39 3.66
CA TRP A 180 -18.48 -9.83 5.00
C TRP A 180 -17.31 -10.32 5.86
N ALA A 181 -17.00 -11.62 5.85
CA ALA A 181 -15.87 -12.18 6.61
C ALA A 181 -14.52 -11.61 6.14
N LEU A 182 -14.41 -11.28 4.86
CA LEU A 182 -13.26 -10.56 4.29
C LEU A 182 -13.27 -9.07 4.65
N GLY A 183 -14.44 -8.46 4.85
CA GLY A 183 -14.65 -7.05 5.16
C GLY A 183 -14.51 -6.68 6.65
N GLU A 184 -14.90 -7.55 7.59
CA GLU A 184 -15.00 -7.21 9.01
C GLU A 184 -13.67 -6.93 9.72
N ALA A 185 -12.57 -7.46 9.20
CA ALA A 185 -11.23 -7.10 9.69
C ALA A 185 -10.88 -5.62 9.45
N ARG A 186 -11.61 -4.90 8.56
CA ARG A 186 -11.48 -3.44 8.40
C ARG A 186 -12.13 -2.67 9.56
N SER A 187 -13.16 -3.23 10.19
CA SER A 187 -13.98 -2.53 11.20
C SER A 187 -13.40 -2.58 12.61
N ARG A 188 -12.52 -3.53 12.91
CA ARG A 188 -11.91 -3.66 14.24
C ARG A 188 -10.74 -2.71 14.51
N TRP A 189 -10.19 -2.05 13.50
CA TRP A 189 -9.02 -1.15 13.61
C TRP A 189 -9.21 0.14 12.78
N GLY A 190 -10.42 0.72 12.83
CA GLY A 190 -10.77 1.93 12.11
C GLY A 190 -10.58 3.20 12.94
N PHE A 191 -9.36 3.71 13.05
CA PHE A 191 -9.12 5.15 13.10
C PHE A 191 -7.78 5.45 12.40
N CYS A 192 -7.85 6.36 11.42
CA CYS A 192 -6.78 6.89 10.56
C CYS A 192 -6.41 6.07 9.29
N SER A 193 -7.20 6.22 8.22
CA SER A 193 -6.85 7.08 7.07
C SER A 193 -7.72 6.77 5.82
N GLY A 194 -8.05 7.83 5.08
CA GLY A 194 -8.21 7.84 3.61
C GLY A 194 -9.24 6.92 2.98
N ARG A 195 -10.45 7.45 2.72
CA ARG A 195 -11.50 6.85 1.90
C ARG A 195 -11.08 6.82 0.42
N GLY A 196 -10.36 5.78 0.00
CA GLY A 196 -10.10 5.43 -1.39
C GLY A 196 -11.06 4.33 -1.86
N ALA A 197 -11.53 4.43 -3.10
CA ALA A 197 -12.64 3.67 -3.68
C ALA A 197 -12.57 2.15 -3.42
N THR A 198 -13.70 1.62 -2.95
CA THR A 198 -14.00 0.22 -2.69
C THR A 198 -14.06 -0.57 -4.00
N ALA A 199 -12.99 -1.28 -4.32
CA ALA A 199 -13.08 -2.41 -5.25
C ALA A 199 -13.77 -3.56 -4.51
N ASP A 200 -14.90 -4.01 -5.03
CA ASP A 200 -15.59 -5.21 -4.59
C ASP A 200 -14.73 -6.41 -5.01
N PRO A 201 -14.15 -7.16 -4.06
CA PRO A 201 -13.26 -8.27 -4.37
C PRO A 201 -13.97 -9.47 -5.02
N LEU A 202 -15.30 -9.44 -5.13
CA LEU A 202 -16.12 -10.51 -5.70
C LEU A 202 -16.87 -10.09 -6.98
N GLU A 203 -16.61 -8.90 -7.51
CA GLU A 203 -17.28 -8.39 -8.73
C GLU A 203 -17.18 -9.37 -9.91
N ASP A 204 -16.02 -9.98 -10.11
CA ASP A 204 -15.76 -10.96 -11.17
C ASP A 204 -16.48 -12.31 -10.99
N TYR A 205 -17.09 -12.54 -9.82
CA TYR A 205 -17.74 -13.81 -9.47
C TYR A 205 -19.26 -13.70 -9.30
N ARG A 206 -19.83 -12.50 -9.43
CA ARG A 206 -21.28 -12.29 -9.46
C ARG A 206 -21.77 -12.45 -10.92
N LEU A 207 -22.62 -13.46 -11.13
CA LEU A 207 -23.25 -13.76 -12.43
C LEU A 207 -24.34 -12.76 -12.78
#